data_AF-A0A8S3DIK9-F1
#
_entry.id   AF-A0A8S3DIK9-F1
#
_cell.length_a   1.000
_cell.length_b   1.000
_cell.length_c   1.000
_cell.angle_alpha   90.00
_cell.angle_beta   90.00
_cell.angle_gamma   90.00
#
_symmetry.space_group_name_H-M   'P 1'
#
loop_
_entity.id
_entity.type
_entity.pdbx_description
1 polymer ?
#
loop_
_entity_poly.entity_id
_entity_poly.type
_entity_poly.pdbx_seq_one_letter_code
_entity_poly.pdbx_strand_id
1 'polypeptide(L)'
;DYYNSFYKKTGLTDRIRTPFMWDITVSNLVSMAICGLVFWILTLLLEYGFFYSPKIPDALPFSHLDEDEDVAQIRRQVVNKTIDDNILVMSNLSKCYRTKRHKKLIAVNNLCLGIRSGECFGLCGVNGAGKTTTFRMLIGDLYPTAGYAQIHGFDSMKQKRQVFKYIGYCPQFDALFDELTPVEHMLLMARLRGIYWQDESQHVLQLLKRLDLCEYLTVPVGKLSLGNRRKLSTAMALVGDPSVVFLDEPTSGMDPSSRRFLWNVIRRLIKEGKSIILTSHR
;
A
#
# COMPACT_ATOMS: atom_id res chain seq x y z
N ASP A 1 29.19 33.67 -40.65
CA ASP A 1 29.48 33.23 -42.03
C ASP A 1 30.97 33.20 -42.30
N TYR A 2 31.55 32.00 -42.37
CA TYR A 2 32.94 31.82 -42.75
C TYR A 2 33.00 31.75 -44.28
N TYR A 3 33.21 32.88 -44.94
CA TYR A 3 33.28 32.94 -46.41
C TYR A 3 34.69 32.62 -46.89
N ASN A 4 34.85 31.43 -47.48
CA ASN A 4 36.11 31.01 -48.08
C ASN A 4 36.34 31.76 -49.41
N SER A 5 37.40 32.57 -49.49
CA SER A 5 37.69 33.45 -50.63
C SER A 5 38.02 32.72 -51.93
N PHE A 6 38.30 31.42 -51.86
CA PHE A 6 38.66 30.57 -53.00
C PHE A 6 37.47 30.26 -53.92
N TYR A 7 36.28 30.01 -53.37
CA TYR A 7 35.08 29.62 -54.14
C TYR A 7 34.42 30.79 -54.89
N LYS A 8 34.65 32.03 -54.44
CA LYS A 8 34.13 33.24 -55.10
C LYS A 8 34.81 33.49 -56.47
N LYS A 9 36.03 32.99 -56.68
CA LYS A 9 36.79 33.16 -57.93
C LYS A 9 36.46 32.13 -59.01
N THR A 10 35.88 30.98 -58.66
CA THR A 10 35.59 29.89 -59.60
C THR A 10 34.12 29.83 -60.05
N GLY A 11 33.27 30.76 -59.59
CA GLY A 11 31.84 30.81 -59.96
C GLY A 11 31.00 29.66 -59.41
N LEU A 12 31.57 28.80 -58.56
CA LEU A 12 30.89 27.69 -57.91
C LEU A 12 30.40 28.15 -56.55
N THR A 13 29.08 28.16 -56.34
CA THR A 13 28.47 28.43 -55.03
C THR A 13 28.90 27.36 -54.04
N ASP A 14 29.44 27.78 -52.90
CA ASP A 14 29.88 26.91 -51.80
C ASP A 14 28.69 26.05 -51.32
N ARG A 15 28.65 24.76 -51.71
CA ARG A 15 27.63 23.79 -51.28
C ARG A 15 27.98 23.18 -49.92
N ILE A 16 28.72 23.88 -49.06
CA ILE A 16 28.95 23.41 -47.69
C ILE A 16 27.68 23.72 -46.89
N ARG A 17 26.73 22.78 -46.94
CA ARG A 17 25.55 22.78 -46.07
C ARG A 17 26.02 22.78 -44.64
N THR A 18 25.54 23.73 -43.83
CA THR A 18 25.90 23.77 -42.41
C THR A 18 25.43 22.47 -41.75
N PRO A 19 26.25 21.84 -40.88
CA PRO A 19 25.90 20.56 -40.28
C PRO A 19 24.60 20.62 -39.46
N PHE A 20 24.16 21.80 -39.05
CA PHE A 20 22.90 22.05 -38.33
C PHE A 20 21.68 22.32 -39.23
N MET A 21 21.76 22.06 -40.53
CA MET A 21 20.60 22.16 -41.40
C MET A 21 19.51 21.15 -41.02
N TRP A 22 18.26 21.59 -41.19
CA TRP A 22 17.06 20.82 -40.87
C TRP A 22 17.10 19.41 -41.46
N ASP A 23 17.48 19.30 -42.73
CA ASP A 23 17.49 18.05 -43.49
C ASP A 23 18.59 17.06 -43.08
N ILE A 24 19.58 17.49 -42.28
CA ILE A 24 20.78 16.67 -41.97
C ILE A 24 20.77 16.20 -40.52
N THR A 25 20.76 17.11 -39.54
CA THR A 25 20.90 16.74 -38.11
C THR A 25 19.67 17.05 -37.29
N VAL A 26 19.01 18.18 -37.53
CA VAL A 26 17.90 18.62 -36.68
C VAL A 26 16.68 17.71 -36.86
N SER A 27 16.35 17.29 -38.09
CA SER A 27 15.26 16.33 -38.33
C SER A 27 15.51 14.99 -37.63
N ASN A 28 16.75 14.49 -37.67
CA ASN A 28 17.14 13.26 -36.97
C ASN A 28 17.06 13.41 -35.45
N LEU A 29 17.52 14.55 -34.90
CA LEU A 29 17.44 14.84 -33.47
C LEU A 29 15.99 14.96 -32.98
N VAL A 30 15.14 15.62 -33.76
CA VAL A 30 13.70 15.76 -33.48
C VAL A 30 13.03 14.39 -33.56
N SER A 31 13.35 13.56 -34.56
CA SER A 31 12.84 12.20 -34.66
C SER A 31 13.28 11.34 -33.46
N MET A 32 14.53 11.46 -33.01
CA MET A 32 15.02 10.77 -31.81
C MET A 32 14.29 11.24 -30.55
N ALA A 33 14.03 12.54 -30.40
CA ALA A 33 13.27 13.08 -29.28
C ALA A 33 11.82 12.57 -29.26
N ILE A 34 11.17 12.54 -30.43
CA ILE A 34 9.80 12.01 -30.58
C ILE A 34 9.78 10.52 -30.25
N CYS A 35 10.70 9.71 -30.81
CA CYS A 35 10.81 8.29 -30.48
C CYS A 35 11.05 8.07 -28.99
N GLY A 36 11.92 8.86 -28.36
CA GLY A 36 12.16 8.82 -26.92
C GLY A 36 10.90 9.07 -26.10
N LEU A 37 10.11 10.08 -26.49
CA LEU A 37 8.84 10.41 -25.84
C LEU A 37 7.81 9.27 -26.02
N VAL A 38 7.71 8.70 -27.22
CA VAL A 38 6.83 7.55 -27.50
C VAL A 38 7.23 6.32 -26.68
N PHE A 39 8.52 5.98 -26.64
CA PHE A 39 9.00 4.85 -25.82
C PHE A 39 8.80 5.10 -24.32
N TRP A 40 8.96 6.34 -23.87
CA TRP A 40 8.68 6.71 -22.48
C TRP A 40 7.21 6.53 -22.13
N ILE A 41 6.29 6.99 -22.98
CA ILE A 41 4.85 6.76 -22.82
C ILE A 41 4.54 5.26 -22.85
N LEU A 42 5.11 4.50 -23.80
CA LEU A 42 4.89 3.06 -23.90
C LEU A 42 5.40 2.33 -22.65
N THR A 43 6.54 2.73 -22.10
CA THR A 43 7.08 2.19 -20.85
C THR A 43 6.14 2.48 -19.68
N LEU A 44 5.60 3.70 -19.58
CA LEU A 44 4.58 4.04 -18.58
C LEU A 44 3.32 3.18 -18.75
N LEU A 45 2.82 2.98 -19.97
CA LEU A 45 1.63 2.16 -20.22
C LEU A 45 1.85 0.69 -19.84
N LEU A 46 3.06 0.16 -20.08
CA LEU A 46 3.44 -1.20 -19.67
C LEU A 46 3.55 -1.31 -18.15
N GLU A 47 4.17 -0.34 -17.48
CA GLU A 47 4.36 -0.32 -16.03
C GLU A 47 3.03 -0.20 -15.27
N TYR A 48 2.10 0.62 -15.77
CA TYR A 48 0.74 0.73 -15.24
C TYR A 48 -0.16 -0.47 -15.62
N GLY A 49 0.38 -1.48 -16.30
CA GLY A 49 -0.32 -2.74 -16.58
C GLY A 49 -1.47 -2.62 -17.58
N PHE A 50 -1.51 -1.56 -18.40
CA PHE A 50 -2.60 -1.33 -19.36
C PHE A 50 -2.74 -2.46 -20.38
N PHE A 51 -1.62 -3.08 -20.77
CA PHE A 51 -1.58 -4.17 -21.75
C PHE A 51 -1.37 -5.57 -21.15
N TYR A 52 -0.97 -5.66 -19.88
CA TYR A 52 -0.57 -6.93 -19.27
C TYR A 52 -1.50 -7.30 -18.11
N SER A 53 -2.52 -8.10 -18.39
CA SER A 53 -3.24 -8.83 -17.34
C SER A 53 -2.41 -10.07 -16.95
N PRO A 54 -1.80 -10.11 -15.76
CA PRO A 54 -1.09 -11.31 -15.35
C PRO A 54 -2.07 -12.48 -15.30
N LYS A 55 -1.75 -13.57 -16.01
CA LYS A 55 -2.48 -14.83 -15.88
C LYS A 55 -2.45 -15.26 -14.42
N ILE A 56 -3.59 -15.16 -13.77
CA ILE A 56 -3.78 -15.56 -12.38
C ILE A 56 -3.51 -17.08 -12.35
N PRO A 57 -2.54 -17.56 -11.56
CA PRO A 57 -2.30 -18.99 -11.45
C PRO A 57 -3.56 -19.67 -10.93
N ASP A 58 -3.97 -20.81 -11.50
CA ASP A 58 -5.12 -21.53 -10.98
C ASP A 58 -4.92 -21.84 -9.50
N ALA A 59 -5.93 -21.50 -8.70
CA ALA A 59 -6.00 -21.90 -7.30
C ALA A 59 -6.03 -23.43 -7.24
N LEU A 60 -5.28 -24.00 -6.30
CA LEU A 60 -5.28 -25.44 -6.10
C LEU A 60 -6.66 -25.88 -5.57
N PRO A 61 -7.16 -27.06 -5.99
CA PRO A 61 -8.36 -27.64 -5.42
C PRO A 61 -8.17 -27.81 -3.91
N PHE A 62 -9.22 -27.44 -3.16
CA PHE A 62 -9.28 -27.50 -1.71
C PHE A 62 -9.08 -28.95 -1.23
N SER A 63 -8.04 -29.20 -0.44
CA SER A 63 -7.88 -30.47 0.28
C SER A 63 -8.56 -30.33 1.65
N HIS A 64 -9.60 -31.12 1.89
CA HIS A 64 -10.27 -31.28 3.20
C HIS A 64 -9.34 -31.95 4.24
N LEU A 65 -8.20 -31.34 4.55
CA LEU A 65 -7.38 -31.80 5.66
C LEU A 65 -7.91 -31.14 6.93
N ASP A 66 -8.57 -31.95 7.78
CA ASP A 66 -8.87 -31.76 9.19
C ASP A 66 -8.98 -30.29 9.64
N GLU A 67 -10.03 -29.59 9.18
CA GLU A 67 -10.41 -28.32 9.78
C GLU A 67 -11.10 -28.58 11.12
N ASP A 68 -10.77 -27.78 12.14
CA ASP A 68 -11.50 -27.77 13.40
C ASP A 68 -12.99 -27.45 13.15
N GLU A 69 -13.87 -27.99 14.00
CA GLU A 69 -15.31 -27.90 13.79
C GLU A 69 -15.83 -26.45 13.79
N ASP A 70 -15.26 -25.60 14.65
CA ASP A 70 -15.54 -24.17 14.73
C ASP A 70 -15.07 -23.42 13.46
N VAL A 71 -13.90 -23.74 12.92
CA VAL A 71 -13.39 -23.21 11.65
C VAL A 71 -14.29 -23.61 10.49
N ALA A 72 -14.72 -24.88 10.45
CA ALA A 72 -15.64 -25.37 9.43
C ALA A 72 -17.01 -24.68 9.50
N GLN A 73 -17.51 -24.37 10.71
CA GLN A 73 -18.74 -23.59 10.90
C GLN A 73 -18.59 -22.17 10.34
N ILE A 74 -17.51 -21.45 10.68
CA ILE A 74 -17.24 -20.11 10.15
C ILE A 74 -17.16 -20.15 8.62
N ARG A 75 -16.46 -21.14 8.05
CA ARG A 75 -16.39 -21.32 6.59
C ARG A 75 -17.77 -21.46 5.97
N ARG A 76 -18.63 -22.34 6.52
CA ARG A 76 -20.00 -22.52 6.01
C ARG A 76 -20.80 -21.21 6.09
N GLN A 77 -20.68 -20.49 7.20
CA GLN A 77 -21.37 -19.21 7.38
C GLN A 77 -20.90 -18.14 6.36
N VAL A 78 -19.59 -18.02 6.16
CA VAL A 78 -18.99 -17.09 5.18
C VAL A 78 -19.39 -17.45 3.74
N VAL A 79 -19.32 -18.73 3.38
CA VAL A 79 -19.64 -19.20 2.01
C VAL A 79 -21.13 -19.04 1.72
N ASN A 80 -21.99 -19.35 2.68
CA ASN A 80 -23.43 -19.19 2.56
C ASN A 80 -23.90 -17.74 2.72
N LYS A 81 -22.98 -16.78 2.95
CA LYS A 81 -23.26 -15.36 3.20
C LYS A 81 -24.27 -15.14 4.33
N THR A 82 -24.23 -15.96 5.37
CA THR A 82 -25.11 -15.79 6.54
C THR A 82 -24.59 -14.76 7.54
N ILE A 83 -23.54 -14.01 7.17
CA ILE A 83 -22.80 -13.10 8.04
C ILE A 83 -22.76 -11.69 7.43
N ASP A 84 -23.93 -11.13 7.12
CA ASP A 84 -24.02 -9.79 6.51
C ASP A 84 -23.63 -8.65 7.48
N ASP A 85 -23.70 -8.88 8.79
CA ASP A 85 -23.37 -7.86 9.81
C ASP A 85 -21.87 -7.71 10.09
N ASN A 86 -21.02 -8.52 9.47
CA ASN A 86 -19.58 -8.48 9.72
C ASN A 86 -18.90 -7.34 8.96
N ILE A 87 -18.02 -6.62 9.65
CA ILE A 87 -17.29 -5.48 9.10
C ILE A 87 -16.20 -5.93 8.11
N LEU A 88 -15.63 -7.12 8.32
CA LEU A 88 -14.63 -7.73 7.44
C LEU A 88 -15.02 -9.18 7.17
N VAL A 89 -15.09 -9.54 5.89
CA VAL A 89 -15.37 -10.90 5.43
C VAL A 89 -14.32 -11.30 4.40
N MET A 90 -13.71 -12.47 4.58
CA MET A 90 -12.80 -13.12 3.65
C MET A 90 -13.39 -14.46 3.25
N SER A 91 -13.58 -14.72 1.96
CA SER A 91 -14.13 -15.97 1.45
C SER A 91 -13.15 -16.63 0.50
N ASN A 92 -12.67 -17.82 0.88
CA ASN A 92 -11.72 -18.66 0.14
C ASN A 92 -10.49 -17.87 -0.37
N LEU A 93 -10.02 -16.91 0.42
CA LEU A 93 -8.98 -15.99 0.00
C LEU A 93 -7.67 -16.76 -0.18
N SER A 94 -7.11 -16.69 -1.38
CA SER A 94 -5.94 -17.48 -1.76
C SER A 94 -4.91 -16.63 -2.50
N LYS A 95 -3.64 -16.88 -2.25
CA LYS A 95 -2.53 -16.28 -3.00
C LYS A 95 -1.46 -17.30 -3.34
N CYS A 96 -1.18 -17.42 -4.63
CA CYS A 96 -0.06 -18.18 -5.16
C CYS A 96 0.91 -17.25 -5.89
N TYR A 97 2.20 -17.34 -5.55
CA TYR A 97 3.28 -16.67 -6.25
C TYR A 97 3.94 -17.64 -7.24
N ARG A 98 4.30 -17.13 -8.43
CA ARG A 98 5.14 -17.85 -9.40
C ARG A 98 6.59 -17.48 -9.12
N THR A 99 7.41 -18.47 -8.79
CA THR A 99 8.86 -18.27 -8.64
C THR A 99 9.57 -18.40 -9.99
N LYS A 100 10.79 -17.84 -10.10
CA LYS A 100 11.62 -17.89 -11.33
C LYS A 100 11.88 -19.33 -11.83
N ARG A 101 11.77 -20.33 -10.96
CA ARG A 101 11.94 -21.76 -11.30
C ARG A 101 10.60 -22.47 -11.61
N HIS A 102 9.56 -21.73 -11.98
CA HIS A 102 8.20 -22.24 -12.22
C HIS A 102 7.53 -22.98 -11.02
N LYS A 103 8.15 -22.97 -9.84
CA LYS A 103 7.54 -23.53 -8.63
C LYS A 103 6.45 -22.58 -8.12
N LYS A 104 5.23 -23.09 -7.94
CA LYS A 104 4.13 -22.36 -7.29
C LYS A 104 4.42 -22.32 -5.79
N LEU A 105 4.51 -21.12 -5.22
CA LEU A 105 4.57 -20.90 -3.76
C LEU A 105 3.19 -20.46 -3.30
N ILE A 106 2.52 -21.28 -2.50
CA ILE A 106 1.23 -20.94 -1.90
C ILE A 106 1.54 -20.12 -0.65
N ALA A 107 1.18 -18.85 -0.66
CA ALA A 107 1.37 -17.96 0.49
C ALA A 107 0.14 -17.93 1.39
N VAL A 108 -1.06 -18.01 0.79
CA VAL A 108 -2.34 -18.09 1.51
C VAL A 108 -3.22 -19.09 0.76
N ASN A 109 -3.88 -19.99 1.48
CA ASN A 109 -4.67 -21.06 0.91
C ASN A 109 -6.09 -21.07 1.49
N ASN A 110 -7.08 -20.70 0.68
CA ASN A 110 -8.51 -20.78 0.97
C ASN A 110 -8.93 -20.26 2.35
N LEU A 111 -8.38 -19.12 2.77
CA LEU A 111 -8.66 -18.52 4.06
C LEU A 111 -10.10 -17.99 4.10
N CYS A 112 -10.89 -18.46 5.08
CA CYS A 112 -12.21 -17.95 5.40
C CYS A 112 -12.21 -17.31 6.79
N LEU A 113 -12.68 -16.07 6.88
CA LEU A 113 -12.77 -15.36 8.16
C LEU A 113 -13.92 -14.35 8.10
N GLY A 114 -14.62 -14.19 9.21
CA GLY A 114 -15.53 -13.08 9.45
C GLY A 114 -15.20 -12.40 10.77
N ILE A 115 -15.09 -11.06 10.77
CA ILE A 115 -14.85 -10.26 11.97
C ILE A 115 -16.04 -9.31 12.16
N ARG A 116 -16.55 -9.20 13.40
CA ARG A 116 -17.64 -8.27 13.73
C ARG A 116 -17.09 -6.87 14.01
N SER A 117 -17.98 -5.88 13.93
CA SER A 117 -17.62 -4.50 14.30
C SER A 117 -17.23 -4.41 15.77
N GLY A 118 -16.16 -3.68 16.07
CA GLY A 118 -15.64 -3.45 17.43
C GLY A 118 -14.80 -4.61 17.99
N GLU A 119 -14.50 -5.64 17.20
CA GLU A 119 -13.64 -6.74 17.63
C GLU A 119 -12.15 -6.46 17.39
N CYS A 120 -11.31 -7.08 18.22
CA CYS A 120 -9.87 -7.11 18.04
C CYS A 120 -9.45 -8.53 17.67
N PHE A 121 -8.88 -8.70 16.48
CA PHE A 121 -8.50 -9.99 15.93
C PHE A 121 -6.98 -10.07 15.68
N GLY A 122 -6.36 -11.16 16.13
CA GLY A 122 -4.93 -11.41 15.94
C GLY A 122 -4.67 -12.52 14.94
N LEU A 123 -3.96 -12.22 13.85
CA LEU A 123 -3.36 -13.21 12.96
C LEU A 123 -1.97 -13.59 13.49
N CYS A 124 -1.91 -14.68 14.24
CA CYS A 124 -0.67 -15.19 14.81
C CYS A 124 -0.11 -16.34 13.98
N GLY A 125 1.21 -16.39 13.79
CA GLY A 125 1.86 -17.49 13.10
C GLY A 125 3.35 -17.23 12.87
N VAL A 126 4.09 -18.23 12.41
CA VAL A 126 5.53 -18.09 12.13
C VAL A 126 5.82 -17.13 10.97
N ASN A 127 7.07 -16.69 10.84
CA ASN A 127 7.50 -15.93 9.68
C ASN A 127 7.34 -16.77 8.41
N GLY A 128 6.74 -16.19 7.37
CA GLY A 128 6.42 -16.90 6.13
C GLY A 128 5.04 -17.58 6.11
N ALA A 129 4.25 -17.54 7.18
CA ALA A 129 2.90 -18.12 7.22
C ALA A 129 1.85 -17.39 6.35
N GLY A 130 2.21 -16.28 5.69
CA GLY A 130 1.29 -15.53 4.83
C GLY A 130 0.58 -14.33 5.47
N LYS A 131 0.84 -14.02 6.76
CA LYS A 131 0.22 -12.90 7.51
C LYS A 131 0.22 -11.56 6.74
N THR A 132 1.40 -11.07 6.38
CA THR A 132 1.57 -9.82 5.61
C THR A 132 0.98 -9.93 4.21
N THR A 133 1.00 -11.11 3.59
CA THR A 133 0.37 -11.35 2.28
C THR A 133 -1.14 -11.19 2.38
N THR A 134 -1.77 -11.73 3.42
CA THR A 134 -3.20 -11.55 3.71
C THR A 134 -3.53 -10.07 3.86
N PHE A 135 -2.77 -9.32 4.67
CA PHE A 135 -3.00 -7.89 4.85
C PHE A 135 -2.90 -7.09 3.55
N ARG A 136 -1.90 -7.36 2.71
CA ARG A 136 -1.78 -6.71 1.40
C ARG A 136 -2.95 -7.01 0.46
N MET A 137 -3.55 -8.20 0.56
CA MET A 137 -4.79 -8.51 -0.17
C MET A 137 -6.00 -7.75 0.39
N LEU A 138 -6.12 -7.63 1.71
CA LEU A 138 -7.22 -6.93 2.35
C LEU A 138 -7.25 -5.43 2.04
N ILE A 139 -6.07 -4.79 2.03
CA ILE A 139 -5.92 -3.38 1.65
C ILE A 139 -5.91 -3.18 0.13
N GLY A 140 -6.06 -4.25 -0.68
CA GLY A 140 -6.10 -4.14 -2.13
C GLY A 140 -4.79 -3.74 -2.82
N ASP A 141 -3.66 -3.82 -2.12
CA ASP A 141 -2.30 -3.66 -2.68
C ASP A 141 -1.91 -4.88 -3.53
N LEU A 142 -2.34 -6.08 -3.09
CA LEU A 142 -2.07 -7.33 -3.78
C LEU A 142 -3.36 -7.99 -4.27
N TYR A 143 -3.45 -8.28 -5.57
CA TYR A 143 -4.58 -9.04 -6.11
C TYR A 143 -4.58 -10.48 -5.57
N PRO A 144 -5.69 -10.99 -5.01
CA PRO A 144 -5.80 -12.40 -4.67
C PRO A 144 -5.74 -13.26 -5.93
N THR A 145 -5.26 -14.49 -5.76
CA THR A 145 -5.28 -15.52 -6.81
C THR A 145 -6.66 -16.15 -6.94
N ALA A 146 -7.36 -16.33 -5.82
CA ALA A 146 -8.76 -16.73 -5.79
C ALA A 146 -9.43 -16.24 -4.51
N GLY A 147 -10.76 -16.33 -4.48
CA GLY A 147 -11.57 -15.79 -3.40
C GLY A 147 -11.72 -14.28 -3.47
N TYR A 148 -12.37 -13.71 -2.45
CA TYR A 148 -12.58 -12.28 -2.34
C TYR A 148 -12.54 -11.84 -0.87
N ALA A 149 -12.37 -10.53 -0.69
CA ALA A 149 -12.44 -9.89 0.62
C ALA A 149 -13.39 -8.69 0.54
N GLN A 150 -14.16 -8.48 1.58
CA GLN A 150 -15.12 -7.40 1.71
C GLN A 150 -14.92 -6.65 3.03
N ILE A 151 -14.99 -5.33 2.97
CA ILE A 151 -14.93 -4.44 4.13
C ILE A 151 -16.14 -3.50 4.06
N HIS A 152 -16.99 -3.48 5.09
CA HIS A 152 -18.30 -2.82 5.06
C HIS A 152 -19.15 -3.22 3.84
N GLY A 153 -19.12 -4.52 3.48
CA GLY A 153 -19.79 -5.05 2.29
C GLY A 153 -19.17 -4.65 0.94
N PHE A 154 -18.18 -3.74 0.92
CA PHE A 154 -17.48 -3.33 -0.30
C PHE A 154 -16.33 -4.28 -0.62
N ASP A 155 -16.22 -4.70 -1.88
CA ASP A 155 -15.14 -5.58 -2.34
C ASP A 155 -13.80 -4.81 -2.34
N SER A 156 -12.80 -5.33 -1.60
CA SER A 156 -11.46 -4.75 -1.46
C SER A 156 -10.74 -4.50 -2.78
N MET A 157 -11.05 -5.27 -3.84
CA MET A 157 -10.38 -5.17 -5.13
C MET A 157 -11.15 -4.30 -6.12
N LYS A 158 -12.48 -4.43 -6.15
CA LYS A 158 -13.33 -3.70 -7.11
C LYS A 158 -13.66 -2.29 -6.64
N GLN A 159 -13.80 -2.08 -5.33
CA GLN A 159 -14.31 -0.84 -4.73
C GLN A 159 -13.27 -0.16 -3.82
N LYS A 160 -11.99 -0.15 -4.24
CA LYS A 160 -10.86 0.38 -3.46
C LYS A 160 -11.11 1.76 -2.86
N ARG A 161 -11.67 2.70 -3.65
CA ARG A 161 -11.94 4.08 -3.19
C ARG A 161 -12.92 4.14 -2.02
N GLN A 162 -13.90 3.23 -1.97
CA GLN A 162 -14.87 3.17 -0.87
C GLN A 162 -14.22 2.51 0.35
N VAL A 163 -13.55 1.37 0.15
CA VAL A 163 -12.84 0.65 1.21
C VAL A 163 -11.78 1.53 1.90
N PHE A 164 -11.03 2.33 1.14
CA PHE A 164 -10.02 3.25 1.67
C PHE A 164 -10.57 4.32 2.61
N LYS A 165 -11.87 4.62 2.61
CA LYS A 165 -12.45 5.52 3.62
C LYS A 165 -12.57 4.86 4.99
N TYR A 166 -12.70 3.54 5.02
CA TYR A 166 -12.97 2.77 6.24
C TYR A 166 -11.75 2.13 6.86
N ILE A 167 -10.64 2.04 6.11
CA ILE A 167 -9.43 1.32 6.54
C ILE A 167 -8.26 2.24 6.92
N GLY A 168 -7.57 1.85 7.98
CA GLY A 168 -6.24 2.31 8.36
C GLY A 168 -5.23 1.18 8.22
N TYR A 169 -4.00 1.45 7.78
CA TYR A 169 -2.94 0.43 7.68
C TYR A 169 -1.63 0.96 8.24
N CYS A 170 -1.05 0.21 9.18
CA CYS A 170 0.29 0.41 9.71
C CYS A 170 1.18 -0.75 9.22
N PRO A 171 2.12 -0.51 8.28
CA PRO A 171 2.99 -1.53 7.72
C PRO A 171 4.03 -2.05 8.74
N GLN A 172 4.67 -3.19 8.46
CA GLN A 172 5.74 -3.74 9.32
C GLN A 172 6.96 -2.81 9.42
N PHE A 173 7.38 -2.24 8.29
CA PHE A 173 8.43 -1.24 8.23
C PHE A 173 7.81 0.14 8.11
N ASP A 174 8.30 1.09 8.91
CA ASP A 174 7.75 2.43 8.93
C ASP A 174 8.03 3.16 7.59
N ALA A 175 6.96 3.56 6.91
CA ALA A 175 7.04 4.34 5.68
C ALA A 175 7.12 5.85 6.02
N LEU A 176 8.21 6.23 6.67
CA LEU A 176 8.45 7.58 7.16
C LEU A 176 9.60 8.23 6.39
N PHE A 177 9.48 9.53 6.13
CA PHE A 177 10.54 10.38 5.58
C PHE A 177 11.38 10.92 6.74
N ASP A 178 12.69 10.66 6.74
CA ASP A 178 13.52 10.99 7.90
C ASP A 178 13.69 12.51 8.10
N GLU A 179 13.52 13.30 7.05
CA GLU A 179 13.67 14.76 7.04
C GLU A 179 12.44 15.50 7.57
N LEU A 180 11.25 14.92 7.42
CA LEU A 180 10.00 15.55 7.80
C LEU A 180 9.73 15.39 9.31
N THR A 181 9.02 16.35 9.88
CA THR A 181 8.52 16.30 11.26
C THR A 181 7.25 15.44 11.39
N PRO A 182 6.87 14.97 12.59
CA PRO A 182 5.61 14.26 12.81
C PRO A 182 4.38 15.04 12.36
N VAL A 183 4.38 16.36 12.54
CA VAL A 183 3.27 17.23 12.12
C VAL A 183 3.15 17.25 10.61
N GLU A 184 4.26 17.43 9.89
CA GLU A 184 4.27 17.45 8.42
C GLU A 184 3.81 16.12 7.82
N HIS A 185 4.26 14.98 8.38
CA HIS A 185 3.77 13.66 7.96
C HIS A 185 2.27 13.50 8.12
N MET A 186 1.75 13.92 9.27
CA MET A 186 0.33 13.77 9.59
C MET A 186 -0.52 14.71 8.75
N LEU A 187 -0.06 15.94 8.47
CA LEU A 187 -0.72 16.87 7.55
C LEU A 187 -0.72 16.31 6.12
N LEU A 188 0.40 15.75 5.65
CA LEU A 188 0.47 15.09 4.34
C LEU A 188 -0.57 13.97 4.24
N MET A 189 -0.63 13.09 5.24
CA MET A 189 -1.61 12.00 5.26
C MET A 189 -3.06 12.51 5.36
N ALA A 190 -3.32 13.56 6.16
CA ALA A 190 -4.65 14.16 6.30
C ALA A 190 -5.16 14.71 4.96
N ARG A 191 -4.30 15.40 4.21
CA ARG A 191 -4.62 15.92 2.88
C ARG A 191 -4.86 14.83 1.86
N LEU A 192 -4.04 13.76 1.87
CA LEU A 192 -4.25 12.59 1.00
C LEU A 192 -5.56 11.86 1.30
N ARG A 193 -5.99 11.85 2.57
CA ARG A 193 -7.29 11.32 2.99
C ARG A 193 -8.48 12.23 2.66
N GLY A 194 -8.22 13.48 2.26
CA GLY A 194 -9.24 14.45 1.93
C GLY A 194 -9.90 15.11 3.15
N ILE A 195 -9.18 15.22 4.27
CA ILE A 195 -9.64 16.00 5.42
C ILE A 195 -9.66 17.49 5.03
N TYR A 196 -10.69 18.21 5.44
CA TYR A 196 -10.84 19.62 5.10
C TYR A 196 -9.76 20.47 5.78
N TRP A 197 -9.22 21.46 5.07
CA TRP A 197 -8.06 22.25 5.50
C TRP A 197 -8.27 23.03 6.80
N GLN A 198 -9.52 23.33 7.16
CA GLN A 198 -9.84 24.01 8.41
C GLN A 198 -9.71 23.06 9.62
N ASP A 199 -9.98 21.77 9.41
CA ASP A 199 -10.01 20.76 10.48
C ASP A 199 -8.68 19.99 10.59
N GLU A 200 -7.84 20.01 9.54
CA GLU A 200 -6.62 19.20 9.47
C GLU A 200 -5.68 19.43 10.66
N SER A 201 -5.45 20.69 11.05
CA SER A 201 -4.50 21.03 12.12
C SER A 201 -4.97 20.49 13.47
N GLN A 202 -6.26 20.65 13.78
CA GLN A 202 -6.84 20.18 15.04
C GLN A 202 -6.85 18.65 15.09
N HIS A 203 -7.27 18.00 14.00
CA HIS A 203 -7.30 16.54 13.89
C HIS A 203 -5.91 15.92 14.07
N VAL A 204 -4.90 16.49 13.40
CA VAL A 204 -3.50 16.05 13.50
C VAL A 204 -2.96 16.19 14.93
N LEU A 205 -3.16 17.34 15.58
CA LEU A 205 -2.70 17.56 16.94
C LEU A 205 -3.37 16.62 17.95
N GLN A 206 -4.68 16.35 17.78
CA GLN A 206 -5.39 15.39 18.61
C GLN A 206 -4.82 13.97 18.48
N LEU A 207 -4.51 13.50 17.26
CA LEU A 207 -3.91 12.19 17.04
C LEU A 207 -2.48 12.10 17.59
N LEU A 208 -1.66 13.14 17.39
CA LEU A 208 -0.30 13.18 17.94
C LEU A 208 -0.30 13.20 19.48
N LYS A 209 -1.26 13.91 20.09
CA LYS A 209 -1.48 13.90 21.54
C LYS A 209 -1.93 12.53 22.03
N ARG A 210 -2.85 11.88 21.31
CA ARG A 210 -3.34 10.54 21.64
C ARG A 210 -2.24 9.49 21.68
N LEU A 211 -1.20 9.68 20.86
CA LEU A 211 -0.05 8.79 20.76
C LEU A 211 1.20 9.28 21.51
N ASP A 212 1.06 10.30 22.36
CA ASP A 212 2.13 10.78 23.23
C ASP A 212 3.38 11.22 22.44
N LEU A 213 3.15 12.03 21.40
CA LEU A 213 4.18 12.58 20.50
C LEU A 213 4.28 14.11 20.57
N CYS A 214 3.61 14.77 21.52
CA CYS A 214 3.59 16.22 21.65
C CYS A 214 4.97 16.85 21.91
N GLU A 215 5.89 16.11 22.52
CA GLU A 215 7.26 16.60 22.78
C GLU A 215 8.14 16.59 21.52
N TYR A 216 7.70 15.89 20.45
CA TYR A 216 8.49 15.64 19.26
C TYR A 216 7.96 16.34 18.00
N LEU A 217 7.00 17.26 18.14
CA LEU A 217 6.28 17.87 17.01
C LEU A 217 7.19 18.54 15.98
N THR A 218 8.31 19.11 16.43
CA THR A 218 9.28 19.85 15.59
C THR A 218 10.58 19.07 15.37
N VAL A 219 10.68 17.86 15.90
CA VAL A 219 11.88 17.03 15.77
C VAL A 219 11.76 16.20 14.48
N PRO A 220 12.76 16.25 13.58
CA PRO A 220 12.75 15.41 12.38
C PRO A 220 12.63 13.93 12.73
N VAL A 221 11.83 13.19 11.96
CA VAL A 221 11.49 11.80 12.28
C VAL A 221 12.72 10.88 12.31
N GLY A 222 13.76 11.18 11.54
CA GLY A 222 15.03 10.45 11.56
C GLY A 222 15.76 10.48 12.92
N LYS A 223 15.42 11.43 13.81
CA LYS A 223 15.99 11.52 15.17
C LYS A 223 15.14 10.83 16.24
N LEU A 224 13.97 10.30 15.89
CA LEU A 224 13.08 9.64 16.84
C LEU A 224 13.57 8.23 17.16
N SER A 225 13.31 7.80 18.40
CA SER A 225 13.47 6.40 18.78
C SER A 225 12.55 5.52 17.91
N LEU A 226 12.95 4.26 17.71
CA LEU A 226 12.14 3.31 16.95
C LEU A 226 10.71 3.18 17.52
N GLY A 227 10.55 3.23 18.84
CA GLY A 227 9.25 3.24 19.49
C GLY A 227 8.39 4.44 19.11
N ASN A 228 8.97 5.65 19.04
CA ASN A 228 8.26 6.87 18.65
C ASN A 228 7.95 6.90 17.14
N ARG A 229 8.84 6.39 16.30
CA ARG A 229 8.57 6.18 14.87
C ARG A 229 7.37 5.25 14.67
N ARG A 230 7.31 4.18 15.46
CA ARG A 230 6.21 3.21 15.44
C ARG A 230 4.88 3.79 15.94
N LYS A 231 4.93 4.62 16.99
CA LYS A 231 3.78 5.42 17.43
C LYS A 231 3.29 6.34 16.32
N LEU A 232 4.19 7.04 15.61
CA LEU A 232 3.84 7.91 14.50
C LEU A 232 3.22 7.13 13.32
N SER A 233 3.77 5.96 12.99
CA SER A 233 3.22 5.05 11.97
C SER A 233 1.80 4.61 12.32
N THR A 234 1.55 4.32 13.60
CA THR A 234 0.20 4.05 14.10
C THR A 234 -0.70 5.30 14.02
N ALA A 235 -0.16 6.50 14.28
CA ALA A 235 -0.91 7.76 14.14
C ALA A 235 -1.42 7.95 12.72
N MET A 236 -0.56 7.72 11.73
CA MET A 236 -0.90 7.81 10.30
C MET A 236 -2.00 6.83 9.92
N ALA A 237 -1.98 5.62 10.47
CA ALA A 237 -3.02 4.62 10.25
C ALA A 237 -4.39 5.05 10.82
N LEU A 238 -4.43 5.95 11.80
CA LEU A 238 -5.66 6.46 12.43
C LEU A 238 -6.18 7.77 11.80
N VAL A 239 -5.46 8.35 10.85
CA VAL A 239 -5.90 9.54 10.13
C VAL A 239 -7.16 9.23 9.32
N GLY A 240 -8.14 10.15 9.36
CA GLY A 240 -9.45 9.95 8.71
C GLY A 240 -10.43 9.10 9.51
N ASP A 241 -10.13 8.82 10.78
CA ASP A 241 -11.00 8.08 11.71
C ASP A 241 -11.52 6.74 11.18
N PRO A 242 -10.64 5.83 10.68
CA PRO A 242 -11.09 4.59 10.07
C PRO A 242 -11.78 3.67 11.09
N SER A 243 -12.80 2.95 10.61
CA SER A 243 -13.53 1.94 11.38
C SER A 243 -12.77 0.62 11.54
N VAL A 244 -11.88 0.30 10.60
CA VAL A 244 -11.06 -0.91 10.59
C VAL A 244 -9.59 -0.51 10.52
N VAL A 245 -8.78 -0.99 11.45
CA VAL A 245 -7.35 -0.67 11.50
C VAL A 245 -6.53 -1.95 11.42
N PHE A 246 -5.69 -2.05 10.39
CA PHE A 246 -4.74 -3.13 10.18
C PHE A 246 -3.37 -2.73 10.72
N LEU A 247 -2.82 -3.52 11.64
CA LEU A 247 -1.53 -3.28 12.27
C LEU A 247 -0.59 -4.46 11.99
N ASP A 248 0.37 -4.29 11.09
CA ASP A 248 1.30 -5.35 10.71
C ASP A 248 2.52 -5.38 11.64
N GLU A 249 2.56 -6.35 12.54
CA GLU A 249 3.57 -6.52 13.61
C GLU A 249 3.84 -5.23 14.42
N PRO A 250 2.81 -4.57 14.98
CA PRO A 250 2.92 -3.22 15.53
C PRO A 250 3.93 -3.08 16.66
N THR A 251 4.24 -4.16 17.37
CA THR A 251 5.09 -4.14 18.57
C THR A 251 6.51 -4.65 18.34
N SER A 252 6.85 -5.03 17.10
CA SER A 252 8.19 -5.53 16.76
C SER A 252 9.24 -4.42 16.91
N GLY A 253 10.36 -4.71 17.56
CA GLY A 253 11.45 -3.75 17.78
C GLY A 253 11.19 -2.64 18.80
N MET A 254 10.01 -2.57 19.41
CA MET A 254 9.71 -1.57 20.45
C MET A 254 10.25 -1.98 21.82
N ASP A 255 10.66 -0.99 22.62
CA ASP A 255 10.96 -1.19 24.03
C ASP A 255 9.70 -1.60 24.83
N PRO A 256 9.85 -2.25 25.99
CA PRO A 256 8.71 -2.74 26.77
C PRO A 256 7.72 -1.65 27.19
N SER A 257 8.17 -0.41 27.41
CA SER A 257 7.31 0.70 27.81
C SER A 257 6.43 1.15 26.65
N SER A 258 7.05 1.43 25.48
CA SER A 258 6.33 1.84 24.28
C SER A 258 5.36 0.76 23.79
N ARG A 259 5.72 -0.52 23.93
CA ARG A 259 4.81 -1.64 23.63
C ARG A 259 3.56 -1.63 24.50
N ARG A 260 3.70 -1.43 25.83
CA ARG A 260 2.55 -1.33 26.75
C ARG A 260 1.69 -0.12 26.42
N PHE A 261 2.32 1.01 26.09
CA PHE A 261 1.62 2.21 25.66
C PHE A 261 0.75 1.93 24.42
N LEU A 262 1.32 1.29 23.38
CA LEU A 262 0.60 0.97 22.16
C LEU A 262 -0.59 0.04 22.43
N TRP A 263 -0.42 -0.99 23.27
CA TRP A 263 -1.52 -1.85 23.70
C TRP A 263 -2.64 -1.10 24.43
N ASN A 264 -2.29 -0.10 25.26
CA ASN A 264 -3.28 0.74 25.91
C ASN A 264 -4.06 1.59 24.90
N VAL A 265 -3.39 2.09 23.86
CA VAL A 265 -4.04 2.82 22.77
C VAL A 265 -4.99 1.92 21.98
N ILE A 266 -4.55 0.71 21.61
CA ILE A 266 -5.37 -0.33 20.95
C ILE A 266 -6.63 -0.62 21.78
N ARG A 267 -6.49 -0.83 23.09
CA ARG A 267 -7.63 -1.05 24.00
C ARG A 267 -8.61 0.12 24.03
N ARG A 268 -8.12 1.36 23.96
CA ARG A 268 -8.99 2.55 23.90
C ARG A 268 -9.74 2.64 22.57
N LEU A 269 -9.07 2.38 21.45
CA LEU A 269 -9.68 2.38 20.12
C LEU A 269 -10.81 1.33 20.02
N ILE A 270 -10.62 0.14 20.60
CA ILE A 270 -11.66 -0.90 20.65
C ILE A 270 -12.88 -0.43 21.46
N LYS A 271 -12.65 0.24 22.60
CA LYS A 271 -13.74 0.81 23.41
C LYS A 271 -14.50 1.92 22.69
N GLU A 272 -13.87 2.59 21.73
CA GLU A 272 -14.52 3.57 20.84
C GLU A 272 -15.27 2.91 19.67
N GLY A 273 -15.33 1.58 19.62
CA GLY A 273 -16.04 0.83 18.58
C GLY A 273 -15.24 0.54 17.32
N LYS A 274 -13.92 0.79 17.32
CA LYS A 274 -13.06 0.47 16.16
C LYS A 274 -12.70 -1.01 16.15
N SER A 275 -12.67 -1.58 14.95
CA SER A 275 -12.23 -2.95 14.73
C SER A 275 -10.75 -2.98 14.41
N ILE A 276 -9.97 -3.81 15.11
CA ILE A 276 -8.51 -3.84 14.95
C ILE A 276 -8.08 -5.25 14.54
N ILE A 277 -7.31 -5.34 13.47
CA ILE A 277 -6.70 -6.58 13.03
C ILE A 277 -5.19 -6.42 13.12
N LEU A 278 -4.53 -7.30 13.87
CA LEU A 278 -3.10 -7.24 14.10
C LEU A 278 -2.41 -8.55 13.71
N THR A 279 -1.17 -8.47 13.23
CA THR A 279 -0.33 -9.65 13.02
C THR A 279 0.71 -9.75 14.13
N SER A 280 1.01 -10.99 14.54
CA SER A 280 2.10 -11.29 15.48
C SER A 280 2.87 -12.53 15.03
N HIS A 281 4.16 -12.54 15.28
CA HIS A 281 5.02 -13.72 15.16
C HIS A 281 5.31 -14.41 16.51
N ARG A 282 4.77 -13.86 17.61
CA ARG A 282 4.89 -14.39 18.98
C ARG A 282 3.53 -14.62 19.59
#